data_AF-A0A353RPN5-F1
#
_entry.id   AF-A0A353RPN5-F1
#
_cell.length_a   1.000
_cell.length_b   1.000
_cell.length_c   1.000
_cell.angle_alpha   90.00
_cell.angle_beta   90.00
_cell.angle_gamma   90.00
#
_symmetry.space_group_name_H-M   'P 1'
#
loop_
_entity.id
_entity.type
_entity.pdbx_description
1 polymer ?
#
loop_
_entity_poly.entity_id
_entity_poly.type
_entity_poly.pdbx_seq_one_letter_code
_entity_poly.pdbx_strand_id
1 'polypeptide(L)'
;MSNFDLEDEFIARTQKNLKAIECLKQKGGEVYEVTQLLNSMLGLLIFPKEKLYKKIQPKNWDMMVKEGWPLPSGDNAHVSNLKQLVRNMRNAVAHFNIELVNDGNEITGIRFGSFSKPDSHREGPHWTGMYDIASLREFVNKLSEHLQSSSKR
;
A
#
# COMPACT_ATOMS: atom_id res chain seq x y z
N MET A 1 -0.79 23.15 -24.14
CA MET A 1 -0.94 21.70 -23.87
C MET A 1 -0.97 21.56 -22.36
N SER A 2 -2.01 20.93 -21.78
CA SER A 2 -2.02 20.71 -20.33
C SER A 2 -0.76 19.94 -19.95
N ASN A 3 -0.11 20.36 -18.88
CA ASN A 3 1.07 19.68 -18.36
C ASN A 3 0.63 18.28 -17.93
N PHE A 4 0.87 17.28 -18.77
CA PHE A 4 0.46 15.90 -18.52
C PHE A 4 1.32 15.34 -17.39
N ASP A 5 0.79 15.37 -16.17
CA ASP A 5 1.42 14.66 -15.05
C ASP A 5 1.03 13.19 -15.10
N LEU A 6 1.85 12.41 -15.80
CA LEU A 6 1.71 10.96 -15.93
C LEU A 6 1.58 10.28 -14.56
N GLU A 7 2.24 10.78 -13.52
CA GLU A 7 2.21 10.17 -12.19
C GLU A 7 0.84 10.34 -11.53
N ASP A 8 0.28 11.55 -11.59
CA ASP A 8 -1.05 11.83 -11.05
C ASP A 8 -2.14 11.08 -11.80
N GLU A 9 -2.04 11.04 -13.13
CA GLU A 9 -3.00 10.29 -13.93
C GLU A 9 -2.90 8.79 -13.65
N PHE A 10 -1.69 8.26 -13.49
CA PHE A 10 -1.48 6.86 -13.15
C PHE A 10 -2.10 6.52 -11.78
N ILE A 11 -1.92 7.37 -10.77
CA ILE A 11 -2.56 7.20 -9.45
C ILE A 11 -4.08 7.23 -9.60
N ALA A 12 -4.64 8.20 -10.33
CA ALA A 12 -6.08 8.32 -10.56
C ALA A 12 -6.67 7.11 -11.30
N ARG A 13 -5.99 6.61 -12.33
CA ARG A 13 -6.40 5.42 -13.09
C ARG A 13 -6.28 4.15 -12.23
N THR A 14 -5.23 4.04 -11.41
CA THR A 14 -5.06 2.91 -10.48
C THR A 14 -6.23 2.82 -9.49
N GLN A 15 -6.65 3.95 -8.93
CA GLN A 15 -7.80 4.01 -8.02
C GLN A 15 -9.12 3.68 -8.74
N LYS A 16 -9.34 4.20 -9.96
CA LYS A 16 -10.53 3.89 -10.76
C LYS A 16 -10.61 2.41 -11.11
N ASN A 17 -9.48 1.78 -11.45
CA ASN A 17 -9.43 0.36 -11.76
C ASN A 17 -9.74 -0.50 -10.53
N LEU A 18 -9.22 -0.16 -9.36
CA LEU A 18 -9.56 -0.84 -8.11
C LEU A 18 -11.07 -0.78 -7.85
N LYS A 19 -11.68 0.41 -7.92
CA LYS A 19 -13.12 0.61 -7.75
C LYS A 19 -13.97 -0.15 -8.77
N ALA A 20 -13.51 -0.23 -10.02
CA ALA A 20 -14.21 -0.97 -11.07
C ALA A 20 -14.27 -2.48 -10.76
N ILE A 21 -13.16 -3.07 -10.31
CA ILE A 21 -13.09 -4.47 -9.91
C ILE A 21 -13.94 -4.74 -8.66
N GLU A 22 -13.93 -3.83 -7.68
CA GLU A 22 -14.80 -3.94 -6.50
C GLU A 22 -16.28 -3.90 -6.86
N CYS A 23 -16.68 -3.00 -7.77
CA CYS A 23 -18.04 -2.93 -8.29
C CYS A 23 -18.44 -4.22 -9.04
N LEU A 24 -17.51 -4.80 -9.81
CA LEU A 24 -17.73 -6.08 -10.49
C LEU A 24 -17.94 -7.22 -9.49
N LYS A 25 -17.13 -7.29 -8.42
CA LYS A 25 -17.29 -8.25 -7.32
C LYS A 25 -18.68 -8.15 -6.68
N GLN A 26 -19.12 -6.92 -6.37
CA GLN A 26 -20.43 -6.67 -5.75
C GLN A 26 -21.60 -7.12 -6.64
N LYS A 27 -21.41 -7.15 -7.96
CA LYS A 27 -22.40 -7.65 -8.93
C LYS A 27 -22.32 -9.16 -9.17
N GLY A 28 -21.50 -9.88 -8.39
CA GLY A 28 -21.30 -11.33 -8.53
C GLY A 28 -20.36 -11.73 -9.67
N GLY A 29 -19.59 -10.79 -10.22
CA GLY A 29 -18.55 -11.11 -11.19
C GLY A 29 -17.36 -11.83 -10.56
N GLU A 30 -16.74 -12.74 -11.32
CA GLU A 30 -15.50 -13.40 -10.90
C GLU A 30 -14.35 -12.39 -10.90
N VAL A 31 -13.69 -12.24 -9.75
CA VAL A 31 -12.55 -11.33 -9.59
C VAL A 31 -11.47 -11.94 -8.69
N TYR A 32 -10.23 -11.52 -8.92
CA TYR A 32 -9.08 -11.86 -8.09
C TYR A 32 -8.69 -10.64 -7.23
N GLU A 33 -9.41 -10.42 -6.14
CA GLU A 33 -9.30 -9.16 -5.37
C GLU A 33 -7.91 -8.92 -4.77
N VAL A 34 -7.25 -9.98 -4.26
CA VAL A 34 -5.91 -9.88 -3.67
C VAL A 34 -4.88 -9.52 -4.74
N THR A 35 -4.95 -10.17 -5.90
CA THR A 35 -4.13 -9.84 -7.06
C THR A 35 -4.34 -8.39 -7.49
N GLN A 36 -5.59 -7.93 -7.54
CA GLN A 36 -5.89 -6.55 -7.90
C GLN A 36 -5.36 -5.55 -6.85
N LEU A 37 -5.44 -5.87 -5.56
CA LEU A 37 -4.86 -5.03 -4.51
C LEU A 37 -3.35 -4.92 -4.66
N LEU A 38 -2.65 -6.03 -4.91
CA LEU A 38 -1.20 -6.02 -5.18
C LEU A 38 -0.86 -5.22 -6.44
N ASN A 39 -1.65 -5.34 -7.52
CA ASN A 39 -1.49 -4.51 -8.71
C ASN A 39 -1.67 -3.02 -8.42
N SER A 40 -2.66 -2.67 -7.60
CA SER A 40 -2.86 -1.29 -7.15
C SER A 40 -1.69 -0.80 -6.29
N MET A 41 -1.13 -1.64 -5.43
CA MET A 41 0.06 -1.29 -4.64
C MET A 41 1.30 -1.10 -5.50
N LEU A 42 1.53 -1.95 -6.51
CA LEU A 42 2.59 -1.75 -7.51
C LEU A 42 2.42 -0.39 -8.18
N GLY A 43 1.18 -0.07 -8.58
CA GLY A 43 0.85 1.19 -9.23
C GLY A 43 0.99 2.44 -8.35
N LEU A 44 0.72 2.34 -7.05
CA LEU A 44 0.75 3.47 -6.13
C LEU A 44 2.11 3.64 -5.44
N LEU A 45 2.82 2.55 -5.15
CA LEU A 45 4.06 2.57 -4.36
C LEU A 45 5.32 2.59 -5.23
N ILE A 46 5.29 1.90 -6.38
CA ILE A 46 6.49 1.67 -7.21
C ILE A 46 6.57 2.69 -8.34
N PHE A 47 5.49 2.82 -9.11
CA PHE A 47 5.46 3.68 -10.30
C PHE A 47 5.77 5.16 -9.99
N PRO A 48 5.20 5.78 -8.94
CA PRO A 48 5.34 7.22 -8.73
C PRO A 48 6.73 7.71 -8.21
N LYS A 49 7.75 6.82 -8.21
CA LYS A 49 9.16 7.09 -7.88
C LYS A 49 9.37 8.04 -6.67
N GLU A 50 10.45 8.82 -6.65
CA GLU A 50 10.82 9.69 -5.54
C GLU A 50 9.90 10.90 -5.35
N LYS A 51 9.19 11.34 -6.40
CA LYS A 51 8.28 12.49 -6.30
C LYS A 51 7.10 12.19 -5.38
N LEU A 52 6.59 10.96 -5.40
CA LEU A 52 5.57 10.50 -4.46
C LEU A 52 5.99 10.69 -3.00
N TYR A 53 7.22 10.31 -2.66
CA TYR A 53 7.75 10.44 -1.30
C TYR A 53 7.83 11.88 -0.82
N LYS A 54 7.92 12.84 -1.75
CA LYS A 54 7.88 14.27 -1.44
C LYS A 54 6.44 14.76 -1.17
N LYS A 55 5.43 14.14 -1.80
CA LYS A 55 4.00 14.46 -1.59
C LYS A 55 3.46 13.91 -0.26
N ILE A 56 4.07 12.86 0.31
CA ILE A 56 3.61 12.27 1.58
C ILE A 56 3.96 13.17 2.76
N GLN A 57 2.95 13.89 3.27
CA GLN A 57 3.05 14.64 4.51
C GLN A 57 3.36 13.71 5.69
N PRO A 58 4.36 14.04 6.54
CA PRO A 58 4.66 13.23 7.71
C PRO A 58 3.50 13.33 8.73
N LYS A 59 2.97 12.17 9.11
CA LYS A 59 1.99 12.00 10.20
C LYS A 59 2.56 10.96 11.15
N ASN A 60 2.78 11.32 12.41
CA ASN A 60 3.28 10.35 13.39
C ASN A 60 2.22 9.26 13.68
N TRP A 61 2.61 8.20 14.39
CA TRP A 61 1.73 7.06 14.66
C TRP A 61 0.41 7.46 15.32
N ASP A 62 0.45 8.25 16.39
CA ASP A 62 -0.75 8.69 17.12
C ASP A 62 -1.68 9.52 16.23
N MET A 63 -1.13 10.37 15.36
CA MET A 63 -1.92 11.14 14.40
C MET A 63 -2.55 10.23 13.34
N MET A 64 -1.83 9.21 12.88
CA MET A 64 -2.39 8.20 11.95
C MET A 64 -3.56 7.45 12.61
N VAL A 65 -3.42 7.02 13.87
CA VAL A 65 -4.51 6.39 14.64
C VAL A 65 -5.70 7.34 14.78
N LYS A 66 -5.47 8.59 15.19
CA LYS A 66 -6.51 9.60 15.38
C LYS A 66 -7.26 9.92 14.09
N GLU A 67 -6.58 9.91 12.95
CA GLU A 67 -7.19 10.12 11.63
C GLU A 67 -7.79 8.85 11.02
N GLY A 68 -7.77 7.72 11.75
CA GLY A 68 -8.33 6.45 11.31
C GLY A 68 -7.56 5.85 10.14
N TRP A 69 -6.24 5.98 10.08
CA TRP A 69 -5.46 5.18 9.14
C TRP A 69 -5.51 3.71 9.54
N PRO A 70 -5.76 2.79 8.61
CA PRO A 70 -5.58 1.37 8.86
C PRO A 70 -4.07 1.10 9.00
N LEU A 71 -3.65 0.73 10.20
CA LEU A 71 -2.25 0.46 10.53
C LEU A 71 -2.00 -1.04 10.60
N PRO A 72 -0.80 -1.51 10.21
CA PRO A 72 -0.51 -2.94 10.24
C PRO A 72 -0.37 -3.43 11.67
N SER A 73 -0.73 -4.69 11.89
CA SER A 73 -0.43 -5.42 13.11
C SER A 73 0.91 -6.15 13.01
N GLY A 74 1.43 -6.60 14.16
CA GLY A 74 2.68 -7.36 14.29
C GLY A 74 3.71 -6.68 15.19
N ASP A 75 4.61 -7.48 15.77
CA ASP A 75 5.53 -7.04 16.83
C ASP A 75 6.45 -5.88 16.39
N ASN A 76 6.84 -5.87 15.10
CA ASN A 76 7.70 -4.85 14.51
C ASN A 76 6.96 -3.96 13.48
N ALA A 77 5.64 -3.81 13.62
CA ALA A 77 4.81 -3.05 12.67
C ALA A 77 4.86 -1.53 12.89
N HIS A 78 5.12 -1.10 14.13
CA HIS A 78 5.12 0.31 14.50
C HIS A 78 6.23 1.09 13.79
N VAL A 79 5.91 2.28 13.28
CA VAL A 79 6.86 3.17 12.61
C VAL A 79 6.74 4.61 13.12
N SER A 80 7.76 5.43 12.87
CA SER A 80 7.77 6.82 13.34
C SER A 80 6.69 7.69 12.66
N ASN A 81 6.39 7.45 11.38
CA ASN A 81 5.41 8.22 10.62
C ASN A 81 4.94 7.53 9.34
N LEU A 82 3.90 8.09 8.70
CA LEU A 82 3.31 7.62 7.44
C LEU A 82 4.34 7.46 6.31
N LYS A 83 5.31 8.38 6.21
CA LYS A 83 6.33 8.31 5.16
C LYS A 83 7.23 7.08 5.35
N GLN A 84 7.56 6.73 6.59
CA GLN A 84 8.27 5.49 6.89
C GLN A 84 7.42 4.25 6.63
N LEU A 85 6.12 4.27 6.96
CA LEU A 85 5.19 3.17 6.66
C LEU A 85 5.16 2.90 5.15
N VAL A 86 4.89 3.94 4.35
CA VAL A 86 4.84 3.84 2.89
C VAL A 86 6.20 3.38 2.33
N ARG A 87 7.31 3.80 2.93
CA ARG A 87 8.65 3.31 2.55
C ARG A 87 8.80 1.82 2.76
N ASN A 88 8.42 1.32 3.92
CA ASN A 88 8.52 -0.10 4.24
C ASN A 88 7.60 -0.93 3.35
N MET A 89 6.36 -0.47 3.12
CA MET A 89 5.40 -1.11 2.20
C MET A 89 5.95 -1.15 0.77
N ARG A 90 6.51 -0.04 0.27
CA ARG A 90 7.14 -0.01 -1.06
C ARG A 90 8.28 -1.02 -1.14
N ASN A 91 9.18 -1.04 -0.16
CA ASN A 91 10.32 -1.96 -0.18
C ASN A 91 9.85 -3.41 -0.18
N ALA A 92 8.84 -3.74 0.62
CA ALA A 92 8.25 -5.08 0.64
C ALA A 92 7.71 -5.46 -0.74
N VAL A 93 6.89 -4.59 -1.35
CA VAL A 93 6.30 -4.84 -2.67
C VAL A 93 7.35 -4.87 -3.78
N ALA A 94 8.33 -3.97 -3.78
CA ALA A 94 9.38 -3.86 -4.80
C ALA A 94 10.27 -5.11 -4.86
N HIS A 95 10.52 -5.71 -3.70
CA HIS A 95 11.34 -6.91 -3.56
C HIS A 95 10.53 -8.19 -3.41
N PHE A 96 9.20 -8.12 -3.58
CA PHE A 96 8.29 -9.25 -3.41
C PHE A 96 8.44 -9.96 -2.06
N ASN A 97 8.80 -9.22 -1.01
CA ASN A 97 8.85 -9.71 0.37
C ASN A 97 7.43 -9.68 0.97
N ILE A 98 6.53 -10.44 0.34
CA ILE A 98 5.14 -10.58 0.73
C ILE A 98 4.84 -12.05 0.98
N GLU A 99 4.07 -12.33 2.03
CA GLU A 99 3.60 -13.66 2.38
C GLU A 99 2.08 -13.61 2.51
N LEU A 100 1.39 -14.51 1.82
CA LEU A 100 -0.07 -14.63 1.90
C LEU A 100 -0.43 -15.41 3.16
N VAL A 101 -1.36 -14.86 3.93
CA VAL A 101 -1.96 -15.52 5.09
C VAL A 101 -3.30 -16.08 4.65
N ASN A 102 -3.49 -17.39 4.85
CA ASN A 102 -4.66 -18.10 4.39
C ASN A 102 -5.43 -18.70 5.57
N ASP A 103 -6.75 -18.77 5.43
CA ASP A 103 -7.62 -19.64 6.22
C ASP A 103 -8.29 -20.64 5.26
N GLY A 104 -7.84 -21.89 5.29
CA GLY A 104 -8.18 -22.90 4.29
C GLY A 104 -7.79 -22.46 2.87
N ASN A 105 -8.79 -22.27 2.01
CA ASN A 105 -8.61 -21.86 0.60
C ASN A 105 -8.82 -20.35 0.40
N GLU A 106 -9.05 -19.58 1.45
CA GLU A 106 -9.27 -18.14 1.38
C GLU A 106 -8.05 -17.37 1.86
N ILE A 107 -7.63 -16.37 1.10
CA ILE A 107 -6.56 -15.46 1.52
C ILE A 107 -7.18 -14.42 2.46
N THR A 108 -6.81 -14.46 3.73
CA THR A 108 -7.36 -13.58 4.77
C THR A 108 -6.48 -12.38 5.06
N GLY A 109 -5.19 -12.43 4.69
CA GLY A 109 -4.28 -11.31 4.88
C GLY A 109 -2.97 -11.41 4.11
N ILE A 110 -2.16 -10.36 4.25
CA ILE A 110 -0.82 -10.28 3.66
C ILE A 110 0.14 -9.77 4.73
N ARG A 111 1.25 -10.47 4.88
CA ARG A 111 2.40 -10.03 5.69
C ARG A 111 3.45 -9.43 4.76
N PHE A 112 3.95 -8.25 5.14
CA PHE A 112 4.96 -7.49 4.42
C PHE A 112 6.26 -7.48 5.21
N GLY A 113 7.40 -7.67 4.54
CA GLY A 113 8.73 -7.59 5.16
C GLY A 113 9.62 -6.54 4.48
N SER A 114 10.26 -5.68 5.27
CA SER A 114 11.29 -4.75 4.80
C SER A 114 12.64 -5.12 5.39
N PHE A 115 13.66 -5.19 4.53
CA PHE A 115 15.02 -5.61 4.89
C PHE A 115 16.00 -4.45 4.70
N SER A 116 16.97 -4.35 5.60
CA SER A 116 17.92 -3.22 5.66
C SER A 116 19.22 -3.51 4.91
N LYS A 117 19.49 -4.77 4.55
CA LYS A 117 20.69 -5.22 3.82
C LYS A 117 20.33 -6.12 2.62
N PRO A 118 21.17 -6.13 1.55
CA PRO A 118 21.10 -7.13 0.50
C PRO A 118 21.28 -8.55 1.03
N ASP A 119 20.81 -9.54 0.26
CA ASP A 119 20.40 -10.89 0.70
C ASP A 119 21.46 -11.73 1.43
N SER A 120 22.76 -11.39 1.32
CA SER A 120 23.85 -12.25 1.79
C SER A 120 24.06 -12.33 3.32
N HIS A 121 23.38 -11.50 4.14
CA HIS A 121 23.60 -11.45 5.60
C HIS A 121 22.32 -11.16 6.43
N ARG A 122 21.15 -11.64 6.03
CA ARG A 122 19.88 -11.30 6.71
C ARG A 122 19.69 -12.12 8.01
N GLU A 123 19.61 -11.44 9.16
CA GLU A 123 19.10 -11.99 10.43
C GLU A 123 17.55 -11.93 10.52
N GLY A 124 16.90 -11.34 9.53
CA GLY A 124 15.45 -11.15 9.46
C GLY A 124 15.07 -9.77 8.92
N PRO A 125 13.78 -9.52 8.66
CA PRO A 125 13.28 -8.19 8.31
C PRO A 125 13.42 -7.22 9.49
N HIS A 126 13.85 -5.98 9.24
CA HIS A 126 13.88 -4.94 10.29
C HIS A 126 12.51 -4.34 10.57
N TRP A 127 11.54 -4.60 9.68
CA TRP A 127 10.16 -4.20 9.84
C TRP A 127 9.25 -5.26 9.22
N THR A 128 8.17 -5.58 9.93
CA THR A 128 7.13 -6.50 9.47
C THR A 128 5.76 -5.91 9.79
N GLY A 129 4.87 -5.89 8.82
CA GLY A 129 3.48 -5.46 9.02
C GLY A 129 2.52 -6.47 8.42
N MET A 130 1.46 -6.81 9.14
CA MET A 130 0.37 -7.65 8.66
C MET A 130 -0.90 -6.81 8.48
N TYR A 131 -1.57 -7.04 7.36
CA TYR A 131 -2.91 -6.52 7.12
C TYR A 131 -3.85 -7.67 6.76
N ASP A 132 -5.07 -7.65 7.30
CA ASP A 132 -6.17 -8.34 6.64
C ASP A 132 -6.52 -7.66 5.31
N ILE A 133 -7.25 -8.36 4.43
CA ILE A 133 -7.59 -7.84 3.10
C ILE A 133 -8.42 -6.56 3.14
N ALA A 134 -9.33 -6.39 4.11
CA ALA A 134 -10.18 -5.22 4.22
C ALA A 134 -9.39 -3.99 4.68
N SER A 135 -8.55 -4.14 5.70
CA SER A 135 -7.66 -3.10 6.20
C SER A 135 -6.63 -2.67 5.15
N LEU A 136 -6.08 -3.61 4.38
CA LEU A 136 -5.16 -3.28 3.28
C LEU A 136 -5.85 -2.49 2.17
N ARG A 137 -7.09 -2.86 1.83
CA ARG A 137 -7.91 -2.13 0.85
C ARG A 137 -8.16 -0.69 1.31
N GLU A 138 -8.54 -0.51 2.57
CA GLU A 138 -8.73 0.83 3.14
C GLU A 138 -7.42 1.63 3.12
N PHE A 139 -6.28 0.99 3.42
CA PHE A 139 -4.97 1.63 3.35
C PHE A 139 -4.67 2.14 1.94
N VAL A 140 -4.88 1.29 0.93
CA VAL A 140 -4.66 1.62 -0.49
C VAL A 140 -5.55 2.79 -0.93
N ASN A 141 -6.83 2.78 -0.55
CA ASN A 141 -7.75 3.86 -0.86
C ASN A 141 -7.34 5.18 -0.21
N LYS A 142 -7.07 5.16 1.10
CA LYS A 142 -6.68 6.34 1.87
C LYS A 142 -5.35 6.92 1.39
N LEU A 143 -4.39 6.05 1.05
CA LEU A 143 -3.12 6.46 0.44
C LEU A 143 -3.35 7.14 -0.91
N SER A 144 -4.15 6.55 -1.80
CA SER A 144 -4.46 7.14 -3.10
C SER A 144 -5.07 8.55 -2.96
N GLU A 145 -6.01 8.74 -2.05
CA GLU A 145 -6.65 10.04 -1.78
C GLU A 145 -5.66 11.06 -1.21
N HIS A 146 -4.81 10.63 -0.27
CA HIS A 146 -3.75 11.46 0.30
C HIS A 146 -2.77 11.97 -0.77
N LEU A 147 -2.40 11.11 -1.72
CA LEU A 147 -1.50 11.46 -2.82
C LEU A 147 -2.14 12.42 -3.82
N GLN A 148 -3.42 12.25 -4.14
CA GLN A 148 -4.15 13.12 -5.06
C GLN A 148 -4.45 14.50 -4.47
N SER A 149 -4.81 14.58 -3.19
CA SER A 149 -5.06 15.86 -2.51
C SER A 149 -3.81 16.73 -2.42
N SER A 150 -2.63 16.10 -2.34
CA SER A 150 -1.33 16.76 -2.31
C SER A 150 -0.91 17.33 -3.67
N SER A 151 -1.56 16.95 -4.77
CA SER A 151 -1.25 17.46 -6.12
C SER A 151 -2.06 18.67 -6.55
N LYS A 152 -3.10 19.05 -5.78
CA LYS A 152 -3.95 20.22 -6.07
C LYS A 152 -3.41 21.54 -5.46
N ARG A 153 -2.12 21.60 -5.09
CA ARG A 153 -1.49 22.77 -4.48
C ARG A 153 -0.30 23.23 -5.29
#